data_AF-A0A6L4AN17-F1
#
_entry.id   AF-A0A6L4AN17-F1
#
_cell.length_a   1.000
_cell.length_b   1.000
_cell.length_c   1.000
_cell.angle_alpha   90.00
_cell.angle_beta   90.00
_cell.angle_gamma   90.00
#
_symmetry.space_group_name_H-M   'P 1'
#
loop_
_entity.id
_entity.type
_entity.pdbx_description
1 polymer ?
#
loop_
_entity_poly.entity_id
_entity_poly.type
_entity_poly.pdbx_seq_one_letter_code
_entity_poly.pdbx_strand_id
1 'polypeptide(L)'
;MTDTPSTQSPKPSWQEIQEKKINMVKERGSRVLKINSPLGSTLFNILRQFDMAYASFKGRLGEMDGISHEEGEKLMTEGREIVMAFSEFTDKLSKRIRFRYYKPREISEFIKTVDDSEAE
;
A
#
# COMPACT_ATOMS: atom_id res chain seq x y z
N MET A 1 -38.96 5.61 21.48
CA MET A 1 -37.57 6.10 21.65
C MET A 1 -36.78 5.00 22.32
N THR A 2 -35.93 4.30 21.57
CA THR A 2 -35.02 3.29 22.11
C THR A 2 -33.66 3.51 21.46
N ASP A 3 -32.88 4.41 22.07
CA ASP A 3 -31.47 4.58 21.74
C ASP A 3 -30.72 3.35 22.23
N THR A 4 -30.15 2.60 21.29
CA THR A 4 -29.22 1.52 21.59
C THR A 4 -27.82 2.14 21.64
N PRO A 5 -27.10 2.14 22.77
CA PRO A 5 -25.77 2.72 22.81
C PRO A 5 -24.81 1.85 21.99
N SER A 6 -24.26 2.42 20.91
CA SER A 6 -23.22 1.80 20.10
C SER A 6 -22.04 1.44 20.99
N THR A 7 -21.78 0.14 21.16
CA THR A 7 -20.64 -0.36 21.92
C THR A 7 -19.35 -0.05 21.14
N GLN A 8 -18.79 1.14 21.32
CA GLN A 8 -17.42 1.42 20.89
C GLN A 8 -16.50 0.55 21.75
N SER A 9 -15.93 -0.49 21.13
CA SER A 9 -14.92 -1.32 21.80
C SER A 9 -13.79 -0.42 22.30
N PRO A 10 -13.39 -0.51 23.58
CA PRO A 10 -12.37 0.37 24.14
C PRO A 10 -11.07 0.26 23.35
N LYS A 11 -10.38 1.41 23.15
CA LYS A 11 -9.08 1.42 22.48
C LYS A 11 -8.11 0.53 23.27
N PRO A 12 -7.49 -0.47 22.63
CA PRO A 12 -6.63 -1.41 23.33
C PRO A 12 -5.41 -0.69 23.93
N SER A 13 -5.02 -1.11 25.13
CA SER A 13 -3.84 -0.64 25.83
C SER A 13 -2.56 -1.01 25.09
N TRP A 14 -1.46 -0.31 25.40
CA TRP A 14 -0.15 -0.59 24.80
C TRP A 14 0.35 -2.02 25.05
N GLN A 15 0.04 -2.58 26.22
CA GLN A 15 0.37 -3.96 26.56
C GLN A 15 -0.43 -4.95 25.70
N GLU A 16 -1.74 -4.72 25.55
CA GLU A 16 -2.59 -5.55 24.69
C GLU A 16 -2.18 -5.47 23.22
N ILE A 17 -1.75 -4.30 22.73
CA ILE A 17 -1.22 -4.13 21.37
C ILE A 17 0.07 -4.95 21.20
N GLN A 18 0.97 -4.96 22.19
CA GLN A 18 2.20 -5.74 22.14
C GLN A 18 1.90 -7.25 22.17
N GLU A 19 1.03 -7.69 23.07
CA GLU A 19 0.62 -9.09 23.16
C GLU A 19 -0.08 -9.57 21.89
N LYS A 20 -0.95 -8.74 21.30
CA LYS A 20 -1.59 -9.04 20.01
C LYS A 20 -0.57 -9.16 18.88
N LYS A 21 0.43 -8.28 18.83
CA LYS A 21 1.55 -8.37 17.87
C LYS A 21 2.37 -9.65 18.08
N ILE A 22 2.65 -10.03 19.33
CA ILE A 22 3.38 -11.26 19.67
C ILE A 22 2.55 -12.50 19.29
N ASN A 23 1.24 -12.49 19.50
CA ASN A 23 0.37 -13.61 19.15
C ASN A 23 0.16 -13.73 17.63
N MET A 24 0.14 -12.62 16.89
CA MET A 24 0.16 -12.64 15.41
C MET A 24 1.40 -13.35 14.84
N VAL A 25 2.54 -13.36 15.55
CA VAL A 25 3.73 -14.15 15.15
C VAL A 25 3.44 -15.66 15.15
N LYS A 26 2.49 -16.11 15.97
CA LYS A 26 2.14 -17.53 16.14
C LYS A 26 1.13 -18.02 15.09
N GLU A 27 0.51 -17.12 14.33
CA GLU A 27 -0.35 -17.49 13.21
C GLU A 27 0.50 -17.96 12.03
N ARG A 28 0.24 -19.18 11.56
CA ARG A 28 0.99 -19.82 10.45
C ARG A 28 0.97 -18.91 9.22
N GLY A 29 2.15 -18.43 8.81
CA GLY A 29 2.33 -17.59 7.61
C GLY A 29 2.57 -16.11 7.89
N SER A 30 2.34 -15.65 9.12
CA SER A 30 2.58 -14.26 9.52
C SER A 30 4.09 -13.98 9.67
N ARG A 31 4.60 -12.99 8.93
CA ARG A 31 5.98 -12.51 9.04
C ARG A 31 6.00 -11.15 9.73
N VAL A 32 6.72 -11.02 10.84
CA VAL A 32 6.93 -9.74 11.53
C VAL A 32 8.18 -9.07 10.99
N LEU A 33 8.02 -7.88 10.43
CA LEU A 33 9.13 -7.02 9.99
C LEU A 33 9.46 -6.03 11.10
N LYS A 34 10.70 -6.03 11.58
CA LYS A 34 11.17 -5.00 12.52
C LYS A 34 11.61 -3.77 11.74
N ILE A 35 10.92 -2.65 11.95
CA ILE A 35 11.25 -1.35 11.33
C ILE A 35 11.90 -0.47 12.39
N ASN A 36 13.19 -0.16 12.20
CA ASN A 36 14.01 0.53 13.20
C ASN A 36 14.22 2.03 12.93
N SER A 37 13.48 2.63 11.98
CA SER A 37 13.59 4.07 11.67
C SER A 37 12.22 4.74 11.60
N PRO A 38 12.09 6.00 12.09
CA PRO A 38 10.85 6.77 11.94
C PRO A 38 10.42 6.90 10.48
N LEU A 39 11.37 7.17 9.57
CA LEU A 39 11.11 7.25 8.13
C LEU A 39 10.58 5.93 7.57
N GLY A 40 11.21 4.80 7.92
CA GLY A 40 10.77 3.48 7.47
C GLY A 40 9.38 3.13 7.98
N SER A 41 9.04 3.55 9.21
CA SER A 41 7.72 3.32 9.81
C SER A 41 6.64 4.11 9.05
N THR A 42 6.91 5.38 8.75
CA THR A 42 6.03 6.22 7.95
C THR A 42 5.82 5.65 6.55
N LEU A 43 6.90 5.27 5.85
CA LEU A 43 6.81 4.67 4.52
C LEU A 43 5.96 3.39 4.52
N PHE A 44 6.19 2.51 5.49
CA PHE A 44 5.42 1.28 5.62
C PHE A 44 3.93 1.55 5.88
N ASN A 45 3.62 2.49 6.76
CA ASN A 45 2.23 2.84 7.07
C ASN A 45 1.50 3.46 5.87
N ILE A 46 2.18 4.32 5.10
CA ILE A 46 1.65 4.88 3.85
C ILE A 46 1.35 3.77 2.86
N LEU A 47 2.31 2.89 2.58
CA LEU A 47 2.13 1.78 1.63
C LEU A 47 0.98 0.85 2.04
N ARG A 48 0.88 0.54 3.34
CA ARG A 48 -0.23 -0.28 3.87
C ARG A 48 -1.58 0.40 3.72
N GLN A 49 -1.67 1.70 4.02
CA GLN A 49 -2.93 2.45 3.87
C GLN A 49 -3.32 2.61 2.40
N PHE A 50 -2.33 2.79 1.52
CA PHE A 50 -2.54 2.82 0.08
C PHE A 50 -3.14 1.51 -0.42
N ASP A 51 -2.60 0.36 -0.03
CA ASP A 51 -3.14 -0.96 -0.40
C ASP A 51 -4.60 -1.15 0.08
N MET A 52 -4.89 -0.76 1.32
CA MET A 52 -6.26 -0.80 1.86
C MET A 52 -7.23 0.13 1.10
N ALA A 53 -6.76 1.33 0.73
CA ALA A 53 -7.54 2.27 -0.06
C ALA A 53 -7.80 1.71 -1.47
N TYR A 54 -6.79 1.10 -2.09
CA TYR A 54 -6.89 0.47 -3.39
C TYR A 54 -7.87 -0.71 -3.42
N ALA A 55 -7.89 -1.54 -2.37
CA ALA A 55 -8.88 -2.61 -2.24
C ALA A 55 -10.32 -2.05 -2.16
N SER A 56 -10.50 -0.97 -1.40
CA SER A 56 -11.80 -0.28 -1.27
C SER A 56 -12.22 0.42 -2.56
N PHE A 57 -11.27 1.02 -3.28
CA PHE A 57 -11.47 1.72 -4.54
C PHE A 57 -12.17 0.84 -5.59
N LYS A 58 -11.73 -0.42 -5.74
CA LYS A 58 -12.35 -1.35 -6.69
C LYS A 58 -13.83 -1.62 -6.42
N GLY A 59 -14.26 -1.58 -5.16
CA GLY A 59 -15.66 -1.77 -4.79
C GLY A 59 -16.52 -0.53 -5.06
N ARG A 60 -15.93 0.66 -5.06
CA ARG A 60 -16.63 1.95 -5.20
C ARG A 60 -16.74 2.43 -6.65
N LEU A 61 -16.04 1.79 -7.59
CA LEU A 61 -15.98 2.18 -8.99
C LEU A 61 -17.32 1.88 -9.69
N GLY A 62 -17.99 2.92 -10.18
CA GLY A 62 -19.28 2.79 -10.88
C GLY A 62 -20.51 2.65 -9.97
N GLU A 63 -20.35 2.79 -8.65
CA GLU A 63 -21.51 2.87 -7.72
C GLU A 63 -22.23 4.23 -7.84
N MET A 64 -23.54 4.25 -7.53
CA MET A 64 -24.43 5.41 -7.73
C MET A 64 -24.02 6.68 -6.94
N ASP A 65 -23.28 6.51 -5.83
CA ASP A 65 -22.62 7.57 -5.03
C ASP A 65 -21.12 7.25 -4.84
N GLY A 66 -20.56 6.52 -5.80
CA GLY A 66 -19.17 6.09 -5.83
C GLY A 66 -18.30 7.00 -6.68
N ILE A 67 -17.20 6.42 -7.15
CA ILE A 67 -16.26 7.06 -8.08
C ILE A 67 -16.63 6.69 -9.51
N SER A 68 -16.65 7.68 -10.39
CA SER A 68 -16.88 7.43 -11.82
C SER A 68 -15.74 6.64 -12.44
N HIS A 69 -15.98 5.95 -13.57
CA HIS A 69 -14.93 5.25 -14.29
C HIS A 69 -13.82 6.19 -14.79
N GLU A 70 -14.18 7.37 -15.29
CA GLU A 70 -13.23 8.37 -15.77
C GLU A 70 -12.33 8.89 -14.64
N GLU A 71 -12.93 9.25 -13.49
CA GLU A 71 -12.17 9.67 -12.32
C GLU A 71 -11.29 8.56 -11.78
N GLY A 72 -11.82 7.33 -11.75
CA GLY A 72 -11.06 6.16 -11.38
C GLY A 72 -9.85 5.93 -12.27
N GLU A 73 -9.99 6.08 -13.59
CA GLU A 73 -8.88 5.93 -14.54
C GLU A 73 -7.78 6.98 -14.32
N LYS A 74 -8.15 8.23 -14.02
CA LYS A 74 -7.20 9.29 -13.66
C LYS A 74 -6.41 8.94 -12.40
N LEU A 75 -7.11 8.52 -11.34
CA LEU A 75 -6.48 8.08 -10.08
C LEU A 75 -5.56 6.88 -10.28
N MET A 76 -5.96 5.94 -11.15
CA MET A 76 -5.14 4.78 -11.51
C MET A 76 -3.88 5.16 -12.28
N THR A 77 -3.97 6.18 -13.13
CA THR A 77 -2.81 6.71 -13.88
C THR A 77 -1.81 7.35 -12.93
N GLU A 78 -2.25 8.24 -12.05
CA GLU A 78 -1.40 8.85 -11.03
C GLU A 78 -0.79 7.78 -10.11
N GLY A 79 -1.58 6.78 -9.70
CA GLY A 79 -1.10 5.65 -8.91
C GLY A 79 0.04 4.88 -9.59
N ARG A 80 -0.02 4.72 -10.92
CA ARG A 80 1.07 4.10 -11.70
C ARG A 80 2.33 4.96 -11.69
N GLU A 81 2.21 6.26 -11.92
CA GLU A 81 3.34 7.20 -11.90
C GLU A 81 4.08 7.17 -10.55
N ILE A 82 3.33 7.15 -9.44
CA ILE A 82 3.90 7.05 -8.09
C ILE A 82 4.67 5.73 -7.91
N VAL A 83 4.10 4.61 -8.35
CA VAL A 83 4.76 3.29 -8.26
C VAL A 83 6.05 3.26 -9.07
N MET A 84 6.03 3.84 -10.28
CA MET A 84 7.21 3.98 -11.15
C MET A 84 8.31 4.80 -10.47
N ALA A 85 7.97 6.01 -10.01
CA ALA A 85 8.91 6.90 -9.33
C ALA A 85 9.51 6.26 -8.07
N PHE A 86 8.70 5.53 -7.29
CA PHE A 86 9.18 4.84 -6.10
C PHE A 86 10.11 3.67 -6.43
N SER A 87 9.83 2.93 -7.51
CA SER A 87 10.70 1.85 -8.00
C SER A 87 12.05 2.39 -8.48
N GLU A 88 12.06 3.49 -9.23
CA GLU A 88 13.28 4.15 -9.69
C GLU A 88 14.13 4.67 -8.54
N PHE A 89 13.49 5.34 -7.57
CA PHE A 89 14.16 5.78 -6.36
C PHE A 89 14.80 4.60 -5.61
N THR A 90 14.05 3.51 -5.48
CA THR A 90 14.53 2.28 -4.80
C THR A 90 15.71 1.68 -5.54
N ASP A 91 15.68 1.60 -6.87
CA ASP A 91 16.80 1.13 -7.68
C ASP A 91 18.06 2.00 -7.49
N LYS A 92 17.91 3.33 -7.59
CA LYS A 92 19.00 4.29 -7.36
C LYS A 92 19.62 4.14 -5.98
N LEU A 93 18.79 4.05 -4.94
CA LEU A 93 19.25 3.84 -3.57
C LEU A 93 19.97 2.49 -3.43
N SER A 94 19.40 1.43 -3.99
CA SER A 94 19.93 0.07 -3.90
C SER A 94 21.34 -0.04 -4.46
N LYS A 95 21.60 0.59 -5.61
CA LYS A 95 22.94 0.69 -6.22
C LYS A 95 23.93 1.38 -5.29
N ARG A 96 23.52 2.46 -4.62
CA ARG A 96 24.40 3.22 -3.73
C ARG A 96 24.79 2.46 -2.47
N ILE A 97 23.87 1.65 -1.93
CA ILE A 97 24.08 0.88 -0.69
C ILE A 97 24.45 -0.59 -0.96
N ARG A 98 24.64 -0.99 -2.23
CA ARG A 98 24.90 -2.37 -2.66
C ARG A 98 23.83 -3.36 -2.21
N PHE A 99 22.58 -2.90 -2.14
CA PHE A 99 21.42 -3.75 -1.91
C PHE A 99 20.94 -4.33 -3.23
N ARG A 100 20.54 -5.60 -3.25
CA ARG A 100 19.97 -6.22 -4.45
C ARG A 100 18.47 -5.99 -4.46
N TYR A 101 18.03 -5.02 -5.26
CA TYR A 101 16.62 -4.78 -5.54
C TYR A 101 16.14 -5.66 -6.70
N TYR A 102 15.04 -6.37 -6.50
CA TYR A 102 14.36 -7.13 -7.55
C TYR A 102 13.15 -6.33 -8.00
N LYS A 103 13.26 -5.67 -9.16
CA LYS A 103 12.15 -4.91 -9.74
C LYS A 103 10.99 -5.87 -10.07
N PRO A 104 9.74 -5.56 -9.67
CA PRO A 104 8.57 -6.33 -10.06
C PRO A 104 8.44 -6.50 -11.56
N ARG A 105 7.89 -7.63 -11.99
CA ARG A 105 7.75 -7.98 -13.41
C ARG A 105 6.78 -7.03 -14.11
N GLU A 106 5.68 -6.69 -13.44
CA GLU A 106 4.61 -5.81 -13.90
C GLU A 106 5.14 -4.40 -14.22
N ILE A 107 6.07 -3.90 -13.39
CA ILE A 107 6.76 -2.63 -13.63
C ILE A 107 7.67 -2.74 -14.87
N SER A 108 8.35 -3.88 -15.03
CA SER A 108 9.25 -4.11 -16.17
C SER A 108 8.49 -4.27 -17.49
N GLU A 109 7.30 -4.84 -17.46
CA GLU A 109 6.40 -4.96 -18.62
C GLU A 109 5.79 -3.60 -18.98
N PHE A 110 5.40 -2.79 -17.99
CA PHE A 110 4.86 -1.47 -18.23
C PHE A 110 5.86 -0.51 -18.89
N ILE A 111 7.13 -0.50 -18.44
CA ILE A 111 8.18 0.33 -19.07
C ILE A 111 8.29 0.01 -20.57
N LYS A 112 8.28 -1.28 -20.94
CA LYS A 112 8.37 -1.68 -22.35
C LYS A 112 7.18 -1.16 -23.17
N THR A 113 5.97 -1.22 -22.62
CA THR A 113 4.79 -0.72 -23.34
C THR A 113 4.77 0.79 -23.50
N VAL A 114 5.33 1.54 -22.55
CA VAL A 114 5.44 3.01 -22.65
C VAL A 114 6.53 3.39 -23.66
N ASP A 115 7.70 2.77 -23.59
CA ASP A 115 8.81 3.00 -24.52
C ASP A 115 8.41 2.69 -25.98
N ASP A 116 7.63 1.61 -26.21
CA ASP A 116 7.13 1.27 -27.54
C ASP A 116 6.07 2.27 -28.05
N SER A 117 5.30 2.89 -27.15
CA SER A 117 4.26 3.88 -27.50
C SER A 117 4.81 5.29 -27.74
N GLU A 118 5.99 5.61 -27.22
CA GLU A 118 6.69 6.88 -27.47
C GLU A 118 7.60 6.82 -28.72
N ALA A 119 7.77 5.64 -29.31
CA ALA A 119 8.57 5.39 -30.51
C ALA A 119 7.75 5.36 -31.82
N GLU A 120 6.41 5.47 -31.74
CA GLU A 120 5.48 5.66 -32.88
C GLU A 120 5.08 7.14 -33.04
#